data_AF-A0A176YBH5-F1
#
_entry.id   AF-A0A176YBH5-F1
#
_cell.length_a   1.000
_cell.length_b   1.000
_cell.length_c   1.000
_cell.angle_alpha   90.00
_cell.angle_beta   90.00
_cell.angle_gamma   90.00
#
_symmetry.space_group_name_H-M   'P 1'
#
loop_
_entity.id
_entity.type
_entity.pdbx_description
1 polymer ?
#
loop_
_entity_poly.entity_id
_entity_poly.type
_entity_poly.pdbx_seq_one_letter_code
_entity_poly.pdbx_strand_id
1 'polypeptide(L)'
;MLPAALVAAGLSGFAAAETLTAAPDRPLQTLLDRAHAGDVVELAPGRYQGAIRIDRPLVLTGGPGAVLDGGGDGSVVTVGAPDVTVRGVIVRGSGRDLQAMNSAIFLEKTAERATIENNRLVGNLFGVYVHGARGSRVIHNVIEGLRGGRLSEAGNGVSLWNAPDVTIADNTFRYGRDGIFTISSRKDRFINNRFEQVRFAVHYMYTNDSEVSGNVSIGNHVGYAIMYSNRLVIRGNISDRDRDHGLLFNYANYAEIDANRVTGGLLGTLAGMVKDSPDDEPGMIPDVNREQAIRNGPEKCVFIYNTNHNKFRNNWFEGCAIGVHFTAGSEGNEITGNAFVNNANQVKYVGTRHLDWSSGGRGNYWSDNPAFDLNGDGIADTAYRPNDLIDRVLWTAPAAKLLVNSPAVQVIRWAQAQFPALLPGGVVDSHPLMSPPARRPAEEER
;
A
#
# COMPACT_ATOMS: atom_id res chain seq x y z
N MET A 1 11.93 68.18 -42.58
CA MET A 1 12.33 67.47 -41.35
C MET A 1 11.44 66.25 -41.21
N LEU A 2 11.93 65.06 -41.60
CA LEU A 2 11.29 63.78 -41.29
C LEU A 2 12.11 63.10 -40.18
N PRO A 3 11.53 62.62 -39.08
CA PRO A 3 12.26 61.85 -38.10
C PRO A 3 12.35 60.39 -38.57
N ALA A 4 13.57 59.87 -38.64
CA ALA A 4 13.83 58.44 -38.83
C ALA A 4 13.48 57.69 -37.54
N ALA A 5 12.50 56.80 -37.60
CA ALA A 5 12.19 55.87 -36.53
C ALA A 5 13.18 54.70 -36.57
N LEU A 6 14.04 54.62 -35.55
CA LEU A 6 14.91 53.47 -35.32
C LEU A 6 14.06 52.34 -34.72
N VAL A 7 13.80 51.29 -35.50
CA VAL A 7 13.22 50.04 -34.99
C VAL A 7 14.35 49.24 -34.34
N ALA A 8 14.41 49.24 -33.02
CA ALA A 8 15.25 48.33 -32.26
C ALA A 8 14.59 46.94 -32.29
N ALA A 9 15.07 46.06 -33.18
CA ALA A 9 14.75 44.64 -33.13
C ALA A 9 15.41 44.04 -31.89
N GLY A 10 14.62 43.87 -30.82
CA GLY A 10 15.02 43.09 -29.66
C GLY A 10 15.30 41.67 -30.09
N LEU A 11 16.56 41.27 -30.05
CA LEU A 11 16.96 39.87 -30.10
C LEU A 11 16.40 39.20 -28.85
N SER A 12 15.24 38.56 -28.97
CA SER A 12 14.77 37.57 -28.01
C SER A 12 15.78 36.43 -28.01
N GLY A 13 16.80 36.52 -27.17
CA GLY A 13 17.73 35.43 -26.94
C GLY A 13 16.93 34.25 -26.41
N PHE A 14 16.81 33.20 -27.22
CA PHE A 14 16.41 31.90 -26.72
C PHE A 14 17.48 31.50 -25.69
N ALA A 15 17.13 31.53 -24.41
CA ALA A 15 17.97 30.95 -23.37
C ALA A 15 18.08 29.45 -23.67
N ALA A 16 19.21 29.03 -24.23
CA ALA A 16 19.51 27.64 -24.47
C ALA A 16 19.79 26.99 -23.12
N ALA A 17 19.15 25.85 -22.85
CA ALA A 17 19.48 25.02 -21.69
C ALA A 17 20.96 24.64 -21.74
N GLU A 18 21.73 25.01 -20.72
CA GLU A 18 23.15 24.68 -20.60
C GLU A 18 23.34 23.44 -19.72
N THR A 19 24.41 22.67 -19.98
CA THR A 19 24.86 21.61 -19.07
C THR A 19 26.01 22.12 -18.21
N LEU A 20 25.77 22.21 -16.90
CA LEU A 20 26.71 22.68 -15.90
C LEU A 20 27.29 21.49 -15.13
N THR A 21 28.60 21.28 -15.20
CA THR A 21 29.26 20.19 -14.45
C THR A 21 29.65 20.64 -13.05
N ALA A 22 29.13 19.95 -12.03
CA ALA A 22 29.51 20.15 -10.63
C ALA A 22 30.68 19.24 -10.24
N ALA A 23 31.68 19.77 -9.55
CA ALA A 23 32.77 18.99 -8.95
C ALA A 23 32.57 18.86 -7.43
N PRO A 24 32.87 17.69 -6.82
CA PRO A 24 32.59 17.42 -5.41
C PRO A 24 33.41 18.27 -4.42
N ASP A 25 34.51 18.87 -4.86
CA ASP A 25 35.35 19.79 -4.09
C ASP A 25 34.83 21.24 -4.10
N ARG A 26 33.73 21.52 -4.83
CA ARG A 26 33.12 22.84 -4.93
C ARG A 26 31.72 22.85 -4.28
N PRO A 27 31.30 23.97 -3.67
CA PRO A 27 29.95 24.08 -3.13
C PRO A 27 28.88 23.95 -4.22
N LEU A 28 28.09 22.88 -4.17
CA LEU A 28 27.03 22.61 -5.16
C LEU A 28 25.98 23.73 -5.19
N GLN A 29 25.62 24.28 -4.02
CA GLN A 29 24.62 25.35 -3.93
C GLN A 29 24.99 26.57 -4.79
N THR A 30 26.26 26.98 -4.82
CA THR A 30 26.69 28.13 -5.62
C THR A 30 26.49 27.92 -7.12
N LEU A 31 26.57 26.67 -7.59
CA LEU A 31 26.27 26.34 -9.00
C LEU A 31 24.76 26.39 -9.25
N LEU A 32 23.95 25.81 -8.36
CA LEU A 32 22.48 25.84 -8.43
C LEU A 32 21.94 27.28 -8.40
N ASP A 33 22.56 28.16 -7.61
CA ASP A 33 22.17 29.56 -7.48
C ASP A 33 22.35 30.35 -8.78
N ARG A 34 23.28 29.92 -9.64
CA ARG A 34 23.62 30.55 -10.93
C ARG A 34 22.97 29.88 -12.13
N ALA A 35 22.47 28.66 -11.97
CA ALA A 35 21.77 27.94 -13.03
C ALA A 35 20.51 28.71 -13.46
N HIS A 36 20.18 28.62 -14.75
CA HIS A 36 18.97 29.16 -15.33
C HIS A 36 17.88 28.08 -15.43
N ALA A 37 16.64 28.53 -15.66
CA ALA A 37 15.54 27.61 -15.87
C ALA A 37 15.78 26.78 -17.15
N GLY A 38 15.64 25.46 -17.04
CA GLY A 38 15.88 24.49 -18.11
C GLY A 38 17.27 23.88 -18.11
N ASP A 39 18.22 24.40 -17.33
CA ASP A 39 19.58 23.87 -17.29
C ASP A 39 19.65 22.43 -16.75
N VAL A 40 20.73 21.75 -17.09
CA VAL A 40 21.11 20.45 -16.54
C VAL A 40 22.34 20.62 -15.67
N VAL A 41 22.24 20.29 -14.39
CA VAL A 41 23.36 20.24 -13.46
C VAL A 41 23.82 18.79 -13.32
N GLU A 42 24.98 18.47 -13.88
CA GLU A 42 25.57 17.14 -13.87
C GLU A 42 26.59 16.99 -12.75
N LEU A 43 26.35 16.05 -11.84
CA LEU A 43 27.25 15.73 -10.75
C LEU A 43 28.31 14.73 -11.22
N ALA A 44 29.58 15.17 -11.25
CA ALA A 44 30.71 14.27 -11.37
C ALA A 44 30.71 13.24 -10.22
N PRO A 45 31.29 12.03 -10.42
CA PRO A 45 31.41 11.05 -9.35
C PRO A 45 32.12 11.63 -8.13
N GLY A 46 31.54 11.43 -6.94
CA GLY A 46 32.08 11.98 -5.71
C GLY A 46 30.99 12.33 -4.70
N ARG A 47 31.44 12.82 -3.54
CA ARG A 47 30.54 13.23 -2.45
C ARG A 47 30.43 14.74 -2.40
N TYR A 48 29.19 15.22 -2.41
CA TYR A 48 28.81 16.61 -2.20
C TYR A 48 28.24 16.73 -0.79
N GLN A 49 28.84 17.60 0.02
CA GLN A 49 28.51 17.76 1.44
C GLN A 49 27.51 18.91 1.64
N GLY A 50 26.57 18.71 2.55
CA GLY A 50 25.61 19.71 2.99
C GLY A 50 24.29 19.64 2.24
N ALA A 51 23.27 20.24 2.87
CA ALA A 51 21.95 20.38 2.28
C ALA A 51 21.97 21.36 1.09
N ILE A 52 21.14 21.07 0.09
CA ILE A 52 20.96 21.92 -1.09
C ILE A 52 19.49 22.29 -1.31
N ARG A 53 19.28 23.40 -2.00
CA ARG A 53 17.97 23.90 -2.40
C ARG A 53 17.92 24.18 -3.90
N ILE A 54 16.85 23.72 -4.54
CA ILE A 54 16.59 23.90 -5.98
C ILE A 54 15.34 24.77 -6.14
N ASP A 55 15.56 26.06 -6.44
CA ASP A 55 14.51 27.09 -6.59
C ASP A 55 14.26 27.51 -8.04
N ARG A 56 14.77 26.73 -9.00
CA ARG A 56 14.52 26.96 -10.44
C ARG A 56 14.18 25.64 -11.12
N PRO A 57 13.33 25.65 -12.16
CA PRO A 57 13.08 24.47 -12.97
C PRO A 57 14.38 24.02 -13.63
N LEU A 58 14.91 22.86 -13.26
CA LEU A 58 16.16 22.32 -13.81
C LEU A 58 16.24 20.80 -13.61
N VAL A 59 17.23 20.18 -14.25
CA VAL A 59 17.54 18.76 -14.04
C VAL A 59 18.83 18.65 -13.22
N LEU A 60 18.76 18.10 -12.01
CA LEU A 60 19.92 17.64 -11.26
C LEU A 60 20.15 16.16 -11.56
N THR A 61 21.27 15.82 -12.19
CA THR A 61 21.56 14.46 -12.62
C THR A 61 22.93 14.01 -12.12
N GLY A 62 23.03 12.76 -11.68
CA GLY A 62 24.30 12.14 -11.28
C GLY A 62 24.63 10.90 -12.11
N GLY A 63 25.93 10.60 -12.21
CA GLY A 63 26.43 9.31 -12.64
C GLY A 63 26.71 8.36 -11.47
N PRO A 64 27.12 7.10 -11.74
CA PRO A 64 27.54 6.16 -10.70
C PRO A 64 28.56 6.77 -9.74
N GLY A 65 28.24 6.79 -8.45
CA GLY A 65 29.11 7.32 -7.41
C GLY A 65 28.87 8.79 -7.03
N ALA A 66 27.91 9.49 -7.65
CA ALA A 66 27.46 10.80 -7.17
C ALA A 66 26.63 10.66 -5.88
N VAL A 67 27.13 11.20 -4.77
CA VAL A 67 26.50 11.12 -3.43
C VAL A 67 26.23 12.53 -2.90
N LEU A 68 24.96 12.81 -2.59
CA LEU A 68 24.54 13.97 -1.81
C LEU A 68 24.43 13.54 -0.34
N ASP A 69 25.23 14.14 0.54
CA ASP A 69 25.31 13.82 1.97
C ASP A 69 24.93 15.03 2.82
N GLY A 70 23.76 14.98 3.46
CA GLY A 70 23.20 16.10 4.23
C GLY A 70 23.86 16.32 5.59
N GLY A 71 24.79 15.45 6.03
CA GLY A 71 25.52 15.63 7.28
C GLY A 71 24.74 15.34 8.56
N GLY A 72 23.49 14.85 8.45
CA GLY A 72 22.65 14.45 9.59
C GLY A 72 21.76 15.56 10.15
N ASP A 73 21.58 16.66 9.42
CA ASP A 73 20.70 17.77 9.81
C ASP A 73 19.78 18.19 8.64
N GLY A 74 18.54 18.57 8.95
CA GLY A 74 17.54 18.98 7.96
C GLY A 74 17.23 17.95 6.86
N SER A 75 16.65 18.43 5.76
CA SER A 75 16.50 17.66 4.52
C SER A 75 17.72 17.84 3.62
N VAL A 76 18.12 16.78 2.91
CA VAL A 76 19.33 16.81 2.07
C VAL A 76 19.12 17.62 0.79
N VAL A 77 18.00 17.41 0.12
CA VAL A 77 17.58 18.18 -1.06
C VAL A 77 16.20 18.76 -0.82
N THR A 78 16.09 20.08 -0.89
CA THR A 78 14.80 20.79 -0.86
C THR A 78 14.48 21.33 -2.23
N VAL A 79 13.33 20.94 -2.78
CA VAL A 79 12.84 21.42 -4.08
C VAL A 79 11.74 22.45 -3.84
N GLY A 80 11.97 23.68 -4.29
CA GLY A 80 11.05 24.81 -4.16
C GLY A 80 10.43 25.27 -5.48
N ALA A 81 10.92 24.79 -6.62
CA ALA A 81 10.44 25.17 -7.95
C ALA A 81 9.73 24.03 -8.69
N PRO A 82 8.79 24.37 -9.59
CA PRO A 82 8.13 23.37 -10.41
C PRO A 82 9.08 22.78 -11.46
N ASP A 83 8.68 21.65 -12.03
CA ASP A 83 9.33 21.00 -13.17
C ASP A 83 10.83 20.67 -12.91
N VAL A 84 11.19 20.48 -11.65
CA VAL A 84 12.53 20.02 -11.24
C VAL A 84 12.62 18.52 -11.38
N THR A 85 13.72 18.04 -11.96
CA THR A 85 14.06 16.61 -11.99
C THR A 85 15.28 16.35 -11.13
N VAL A 86 15.23 15.34 -10.25
CA VAL A 86 16.40 14.81 -9.53
C VAL A 86 16.56 13.36 -9.91
N ARG A 87 17.71 13.00 -10.49
CA ARG A 87 17.93 11.64 -10.98
C ARG A 87 19.35 11.11 -10.89
N GLY A 88 19.48 9.80 -10.79
CA GLY A 88 20.78 9.11 -10.86
C GLY A 88 21.71 9.38 -9.69
N VAL A 89 21.19 9.88 -8.56
CA VAL A 89 22.01 10.24 -7.38
C VAL A 89 21.75 9.31 -6.20
N ILE A 90 22.77 9.17 -5.35
CA ILE A 90 22.64 8.59 -4.01
C ILE A 90 22.39 9.74 -3.03
N VAL A 91 21.30 9.69 -2.26
CA VAL A 91 20.97 10.73 -1.27
C VAL A 91 20.92 10.12 0.13
N ARG A 92 21.63 10.72 1.08
CA ARG A 92 21.77 10.19 2.45
C ARG A 92 22.05 11.29 3.47
N GLY A 93 21.91 10.94 4.74
CA GLY A 93 22.30 11.81 5.84
C GLY A 93 21.31 12.95 6.09
N SER A 94 20.00 12.71 5.94
CA SER A 94 19.00 13.62 6.51
C SER A 94 19.09 13.68 8.03
N GLY A 95 18.56 14.73 8.64
CA GLY A 95 18.28 14.75 10.08
C GLY A 95 17.16 13.78 10.48
N ARG A 96 16.84 13.76 11.78
CA ARG A 96 15.90 12.81 12.41
C ARG A 96 14.66 13.44 13.04
N ASP A 97 14.37 14.71 12.75
CA ASP A 97 13.19 15.39 13.26
C ASP A 97 11.96 15.08 12.39
N LEU A 98 11.01 14.33 12.97
CA LEU A 98 9.73 13.98 12.35
C LEU A 98 8.84 15.20 12.11
N GLN A 99 8.85 16.19 13.02
CA GLN A 99 8.02 17.40 12.90
C GLN A 99 8.55 18.32 11.80
N ALA A 100 9.88 18.41 11.67
CA ALA A 100 10.53 19.13 10.57
C ALA A 100 10.45 18.38 9.23
N MET A 101 9.95 17.14 9.22
CA MET A 101 9.83 16.29 8.02
C MET A 101 11.19 16.08 7.32
N ASN A 102 12.27 15.90 8.10
CA ASN A 102 13.61 15.75 7.54
C ASN A 102 13.68 14.59 6.54
N SER A 103 14.11 14.85 5.32
CA SER A 103 13.98 13.93 4.19
C SER A 103 15.25 13.82 3.38
N ALA A 104 15.41 12.73 2.62
CA ALA A 104 16.38 12.72 1.54
C ALA A 104 16.02 13.81 0.53
N ILE A 105 14.77 13.81 0.07
CA ILE A 105 14.24 14.81 -0.86
C ILE A 105 12.90 15.33 -0.32
N PHE A 106 12.84 16.64 -0.05
CA PHE A 106 11.63 17.33 0.39
C PHE A 106 11.09 18.18 -0.76
N LEU A 107 9.84 17.95 -1.15
CA LEU A 107 9.14 18.74 -2.17
C LEU A 107 8.19 19.70 -1.47
N GLU A 108 8.46 21.00 -1.62
CA GLU A 108 7.55 22.04 -1.16
C GLU A 108 6.30 22.12 -2.02
N LYS A 109 5.27 22.82 -1.52
CA LYS A 109 4.00 22.99 -2.22
C LYS A 109 4.16 23.57 -3.63
N THR A 110 5.17 24.42 -3.82
CA THR A 110 5.49 25.06 -5.11
C THR A 110 6.24 24.15 -6.08
N ALA A 111 6.71 22.99 -5.65
CA ALA A 111 7.45 22.02 -6.47
C ALA A 111 6.53 21.16 -7.36
N GLU A 112 5.57 21.79 -8.03
CA GLU A 112 4.63 21.08 -8.89
C GLU A 112 5.34 20.35 -10.04
N ARG A 113 4.84 19.16 -10.39
CA ARG A 113 5.37 18.33 -11.49
C ARG A 113 6.85 17.96 -11.34
N ALA A 114 7.37 17.95 -10.11
CA ALA A 114 8.71 17.47 -9.84
C ALA A 114 8.84 15.98 -10.17
N THR A 115 9.98 15.57 -10.72
CA THR A 115 10.28 14.17 -11.06
C THR A 115 11.49 13.69 -10.28
N ILE A 116 11.27 12.73 -9.38
CA ILE A 116 12.31 12.09 -8.59
C ILE A 116 12.47 10.68 -9.13
N GLU A 117 13.51 10.45 -9.94
CA GLU A 117 13.65 9.20 -10.68
C GLU A 117 15.03 8.55 -10.60
N ASN A 118 15.09 7.21 -10.61
CA ASN A 118 16.36 6.47 -10.69
C ASN A 118 17.38 6.84 -9.59
N ASN A 119 16.90 7.19 -8.39
CA ASN A 119 17.76 7.53 -7.26
C ASN A 119 17.88 6.38 -6.27
N ARG A 120 18.94 6.42 -5.47
CA ARG A 120 19.09 5.56 -4.29
C ARG A 120 19.05 6.39 -3.02
N LEU A 121 17.97 6.30 -2.25
CA LEU A 121 17.75 7.07 -1.03
C LEU A 121 18.02 6.16 0.17
N VAL A 122 19.08 6.42 0.94
CA VAL A 122 19.59 5.47 1.95
C VAL A 122 19.73 6.09 3.33
N GLY A 123 19.11 5.45 4.33
CA GLY A 123 19.30 5.78 5.73
C GLY A 123 18.79 7.17 6.12
N ASN A 124 17.80 7.67 5.39
CA ASN A 124 17.13 8.93 5.69
C ASN A 124 15.88 8.69 6.53
N LEU A 125 15.45 9.69 7.28
CA LEU A 125 14.22 9.62 8.07
C LEU A 125 13.01 9.39 7.15
N PHE A 126 12.79 10.30 6.20
CA PHE A 126 11.91 10.08 5.05
C PHE A 126 12.72 9.93 3.77
N GLY A 127 12.32 9.05 2.86
CA GLY A 127 12.94 8.97 1.53
C GLY A 127 12.56 10.20 0.71
N VAL A 128 11.29 10.30 0.33
CA VAL A 128 10.72 11.50 -0.31
C VAL A 128 9.51 11.99 0.48
N TYR A 129 9.46 13.29 0.74
CA TYR A 129 8.27 13.91 1.34
C TYR A 129 7.66 14.89 0.35
N VAL A 130 6.42 14.62 -0.07
CA VAL A 130 5.66 15.39 -1.04
C VAL A 130 4.65 16.26 -0.29
N HIS A 131 5.02 17.51 -0.01
CA HIS A 131 4.20 18.43 0.77
C HIS A 131 3.42 19.37 -0.16
N GLY A 132 2.26 18.92 -0.65
CA GLY A 132 1.40 19.72 -1.53
C GLY A 132 1.84 19.83 -2.99
N ALA A 133 2.99 19.25 -3.36
CA ALA A 133 3.57 19.31 -4.69
C ALA A 133 2.76 18.49 -5.71
N ARG A 134 1.74 19.12 -6.31
CA ARG A 134 0.82 18.49 -7.26
C ARG A 134 1.53 17.91 -8.48
N GLY A 135 1.05 16.77 -8.97
CA GLY A 135 1.48 16.22 -10.27
C GLY A 135 2.88 15.62 -10.25
N SER A 136 3.48 15.50 -9.06
CA SER A 136 4.84 15.01 -8.89
C SER A 136 4.93 13.51 -9.15
N ARG A 137 6.13 13.07 -9.54
CA ARG A 137 6.42 11.68 -9.90
C ARG A 137 7.60 11.19 -9.07
N VAL A 138 7.42 10.10 -8.34
CA VAL A 138 8.49 9.40 -7.62
C VAL A 138 8.59 8.00 -8.22
N ILE A 139 9.55 7.79 -9.12
CA ILE A 139 9.57 6.61 -9.99
C ILE A 139 10.94 5.92 -10.06
N HIS A 140 10.98 4.59 -10.16
CA HIS A 140 12.23 3.83 -10.33
C HIS A 140 13.31 4.10 -9.25
N ASN A 141 12.91 4.47 -8.03
CA ASN A 141 13.86 4.70 -6.94
C ASN A 141 14.04 3.44 -6.10
N VAL A 142 15.23 3.31 -5.51
CA VAL A 142 15.50 2.36 -4.42
C VAL A 142 15.54 3.15 -3.11
N ILE A 143 14.60 2.86 -2.21
CA ILE A 143 14.41 3.59 -0.96
C ILE A 143 14.64 2.65 0.21
N GLU A 144 15.76 2.84 0.89
CA GLU A 144 16.15 2.10 2.08
C GLU A 144 16.06 3.03 3.30
N GLY A 145 15.01 2.86 4.12
CA GLY A 145 14.76 3.68 5.31
C GLY A 145 15.75 3.44 6.45
N LEU A 146 15.56 4.15 7.56
CA LEU A 146 16.30 3.92 8.80
C LEU A 146 16.16 2.47 9.28
N ARG A 147 17.26 1.93 9.83
CA ARG A 147 17.30 0.60 10.44
C ARG A 147 17.61 0.73 11.93
N GLY A 148 16.92 -0.08 12.73
CA GLY A 148 17.04 -0.08 14.20
C GLY A 148 16.42 1.15 14.85
N GLY A 149 16.30 1.11 16.18
CA GLY A 149 15.54 2.10 16.94
C GLY A 149 14.05 1.78 16.94
N ARG A 150 13.24 2.64 17.59
CA ARG A 150 11.80 2.41 17.68
C ARG A 150 11.14 2.67 16.33
N LEU A 151 10.22 1.80 15.93
CA LEU A 151 9.47 1.95 14.67
C LEU A 151 8.66 3.26 14.61
N SER A 152 8.19 3.75 15.76
CA SER A 152 7.48 5.03 15.90
C SER A 152 8.36 6.25 15.63
N GLU A 153 9.67 6.12 15.77
CA GLU A 153 10.67 7.17 15.50
C GLU A 153 11.19 7.14 14.05
N ALA A 154 10.88 6.08 13.28
CA ALA A 154 11.22 5.98 11.88
C ALA A 154 10.20 6.74 11.00
N GLY A 155 10.70 7.39 9.94
CA GLY A 155 9.85 7.95 8.89
C GLY A 155 9.53 6.92 7.81
N ASN A 156 8.77 7.35 6.82
CA ASN A 156 8.27 6.50 5.73
C ASN A 156 9.16 6.60 4.49
N GLY A 157 9.09 5.61 3.60
CA GLY A 157 9.77 5.65 2.31
C GLY A 157 9.35 6.85 1.48
N VAL A 158 8.05 6.98 1.19
CA VAL A 158 7.44 8.18 0.59
C VAL A 158 6.25 8.64 1.44
N SER A 159 6.19 9.93 1.75
CA SER A 159 5.04 10.55 2.45
C SER A 159 4.38 11.60 1.58
N LEU A 160 3.05 11.53 1.46
CA LEU A 160 2.22 12.52 0.76
C LEU A 160 1.34 13.25 1.77
N TRP A 161 1.37 14.57 1.71
CA TRP A 161 0.47 15.42 2.46
C TRP A 161 -0.18 16.43 1.52
N ASN A 162 -1.50 16.33 1.35
CA ASN A 162 -2.30 17.26 0.54
C ASN A 162 -1.74 17.49 -0.88
N ALA A 163 -1.20 16.44 -1.51
CA ALA A 163 -0.48 16.50 -2.77
C ALA A 163 -1.21 15.68 -3.86
N PRO A 164 -2.19 16.28 -4.57
CA PRO A 164 -3.00 15.54 -5.52
C PRO A 164 -2.23 15.19 -6.80
N ASP A 165 -2.73 14.19 -7.53
CA ASP A 165 -2.25 13.83 -8.86
C ASP A 165 -0.80 13.27 -8.85
N VAL A 166 -0.37 12.70 -7.72
CA VAL A 166 0.99 12.17 -7.55
C VAL A 166 1.07 10.74 -8.03
N THR A 167 2.11 10.42 -8.79
CA THR A 167 2.43 9.05 -9.21
C THR A 167 3.64 8.53 -8.45
N ILE A 168 3.48 7.43 -7.74
CA ILE A 168 4.57 6.67 -7.13
C ILE A 168 4.61 5.31 -7.81
N ALA A 169 5.59 5.08 -8.66
CA ALA A 169 5.61 3.89 -9.50
C ALA A 169 6.97 3.21 -9.62
N ASP A 170 6.97 1.88 -9.71
CA ASP A 170 8.14 1.08 -10.02
C ASP A 170 9.31 1.31 -9.04
N ASN A 171 9.02 1.66 -7.78
CA ASN A 171 10.03 1.83 -6.73
C ASN A 171 10.19 0.55 -5.90
N THR A 172 11.38 0.37 -5.32
CA THR A 172 11.67 -0.65 -4.32
C THR A 172 11.83 -0.02 -2.95
N PHE A 173 11.07 -0.50 -1.97
CA PHE A 173 11.05 -0.01 -0.59
C PHE A 173 11.53 -1.07 0.37
N ARG A 174 12.47 -0.70 1.25
CA ARG A 174 12.90 -1.54 2.37
C ARG A 174 13.15 -0.71 3.63
N TYR A 175 12.80 -1.24 4.80
CA TYR A 175 13.04 -0.62 6.11
C TYR A 175 12.36 0.75 6.30
N GLY A 176 12.55 1.35 7.47
CA GLY A 176 11.77 2.50 7.92
C GLY A 176 10.44 2.06 8.52
N ARG A 177 9.47 3.00 8.56
CA ARG A 177 8.14 2.76 9.11
C ARG A 177 7.18 2.20 8.05
N ASP A 178 6.62 3.06 7.19
CA ASP A 178 5.73 2.63 6.10
C ASP A 178 6.43 2.82 4.75
N GLY A 179 6.04 2.03 3.74
CA GLY A 179 6.53 2.19 2.36
C GLY A 179 6.02 3.50 1.77
N ILE A 180 4.72 3.55 1.50
CA ILE A 180 4.01 4.78 1.10
C ILE A 180 2.98 5.14 2.18
N PHE A 181 3.06 6.35 2.69
CA PHE A 181 2.04 6.96 3.55
C PHE A 181 1.41 8.15 2.85
N THR A 182 0.09 8.20 2.80
CA THR A 182 -0.63 9.34 2.21
C THR A 182 -1.73 9.82 3.14
N ILE A 183 -1.83 11.15 3.29
CA ILE A 183 -2.88 11.79 4.07
C ILE A 183 -3.51 12.97 3.32
N SER A 184 -4.85 12.99 3.31
CA SER A 184 -5.65 14.10 2.77
C SER A 184 -5.34 14.43 1.30
N SER A 185 -5.25 13.42 0.44
CA SER A 185 -4.90 13.59 -0.98
C SER A 185 -5.98 13.05 -1.94
N ARG A 186 -5.75 13.13 -3.25
CA ARG A 186 -6.66 12.60 -4.28
C ARG A 186 -6.02 12.44 -5.65
N LYS A 187 -6.60 11.53 -6.47
CA LYS A 187 -6.13 11.25 -7.83
C LYS A 187 -4.71 10.71 -7.88
N ASP A 188 -4.27 10.07 -6.80
CA ASP A 188 -2.93 9.52 -6.72
C ASP A 188 -2.89 8.11 -7.32
N ARG A 189 -1.70 7.73 -7.79
CA ARG A 189 -1.46 6.48 -8.49
C ARG A 189 -0.25 5.78 -7.88
N PHE A 190 -0.46 4.72 -7.12
CA PHE A 190 0.63 3.89 -6.55
C PHE A 190 0.69 2.56 -7.31
N ILE A 191 1.69 2.42 -8.18
CA ILE A 191 1.69 1.41 -9.24
C ILE A 191 2.99 0.60 -9.25
N ASN A 192 2.89 -0.73 -9.33
CA ASN A 192 4.04 -1.64 -9.55
C ASN A 192 5.21 -1.43 -8.57
N ASN A 193 4.94 -0.99 -7.34
CA ASN A 193 5.97 -0.84 -6.33
C ASN A 193 6.17 -2.16 -5.58
N ARG A 194 7.39 -2.37 -5.09
CA ARG A 194 7.78 -3.56 -4.32
C ARG A 194 8.19 -3.18 -2.91
N PHE A 195 7.64 -3.88 -1.91
CA PHE A 195 7.79 -3.54 -0.50
C PHE A 195 8.22 -4.75 0.32
N GLU A 196 9.29 -4.59 1.09
CA GLU A 196 9.75 -5.59 2.05
C GLU A 196 10.19 -4.95 3.37
N GLN A 197 9.97 -5.64 4.49
CA GLN A 197 10.46 -5.23 5.80
C GLN A 197 10.04 -3.80 6.19
N VAL A 198 8.82 -3.42 5.83
CA VAL A 198 8.14 -2.23 6.33
C VAL A 198 6.96 -2.63 7.21
N ARG A 199 6.43 -1.70 7.98
CA ARG A 199 5.19 -1.88 8.72
C ARG A 199 4.05 -2.04 7.74
N PHE A 200 3.68 -0.97 7.03
CA PHE A 200 2.65 -1.01 5.99
C PHE A 200 3.27 -0.77 4.62
N ALA A 201 2.99 -1.61 3.63
CA ALA A 201 3.46 -1.37 2.26
C ALA A 201 2.81 -0.09 1.72
N VAL A 202 1.49 0.00 1.83
CA VAL A 202 0.70 1.20 1.49
C VAL A 202 -0.24 1.54 2.63
N HIS A 203 -0.19 2.79 3.08
CA HIS A 203 -1.00 3.32 4.17
C HIS A 203 -1.76 4.58 3.71
N TYR A 204 -3.06 4.43 3.52
CA TYR A 204 -3.98 5.52 3.15
C TYR A 204 -4.67 6.10 4.37
N MET A 205 -4.71 7.43 4.44
CA MET A 205 -5.57 8.21 5.32
C MET A 205 -6.28 9.29 4.49
N TYR A 206 -7.60 9.30 4.45
CA TYR A 206 -8.39 10.37 3.80
C TYR A 206 -7.98 10.66 2.34
N THR A 207 -7.59 9.65 1.58
CA THR A 207 -7.08 9.81 0.21
C THR A 207 -8.06 9.20 -0.78
N ASN A 208 -8.73 10.04 -1.57
CA ASN A 208 -9.91 9.64 -2.34
C ASN A 208 -9.61 9.57 -3.86
N ASP A 209 -10.49 8.94 -4.64
CA ASP A 209 -10.44 8.99 -6.10
C ASP A 209 -9.08 8.55 -6.68
N SER A 210 -8.47 7.53 -6.09
CA SER A 210 -7.07 7.13 -6.31
C SER A 210 -6.92 5.66 -6.66
N GLU A 211 -5.76 5.28 -7.19
CA GLU A 211 -5.46 3.92 -7.65
C GLU A 211 -4.27 3.31 -6.90
N VAL A 212 -4.45 2.07 -6.43
CA VAL A 212 -3.37 1.20 -5.93
C VAL A 212 -3.37 -0.06 -6.79
N SER A 213 -2.39 -0.22 -7.67
CA SER A 213 -2.41 -1.33 -8.64
C SER A 213 -1.07 -1.99 -8.94
N GLY A 214 -1.09 -3.30 -9.14
CA GLY A 214 0.11 -4.06 -9.55
C GLY A 214 1.24 -4.11 -8.53
N ASN A 215 1.03 -3.61 -7.30
CA ASN A 215 2.07 -3.57 -6.28
C ASN A 215 2.30 -4.97 -5.68
N VAL A 216 3.47 -5.17 -5.08
CA VAL A 216 3.88 -6.40 -4.42
C VAL A 216 4.38 -6.11 -2.99
N SER A 217 3.69 -6.66 -2.01
CA SER A 217 4.04 -6.62 -0.58
C SER A 217 4.49 -8.00 -0.13
N ILE A 218 5.67 -8.11 0.49
CA ILE A 218 6.25 -9.38 0.91
C ILE A 218 6.74 -9.28 2.35
N GLY A 219 6.17 -10.10 3.23
CA GLY A 219 6.66 -10.24 4.60
C GLY A 219 6.64 -8.95 5.43
N ASN A 220 5.73 -8.02 5.14
CA ASN A 220 5.54 -6.79 5.92
C ASN A 220 4.59 -7.04 7.11
N HIS A 221 4.37 -6.06 7.98
CA HIS A 221 3.35 -6.24 9.04
C HIS A 221 1.94 -6.26 8.43
N VAL A 222 1.64 -5.33 7.54
CA VAL A 222 0.42 -5.29 6.73
C VAL A 222 0.79 -4.95 5.29
N GLY A 223 0.13 -5.60 4.33
CA GLY A 223 0.26 -5.23 2.93
C GLY A 223 -0.36 -3.87 2.66
N TYR A 224 -1.67 -3.83 2.51
CA TYR A 224 -2.37 -2.62 2.09
C TYR A 224 -3.38 -2.19 3.16
N ALA A 225 -3.05 -1.10 3.87
CA ALA A 225 -3.92 -0.47 4.86
C ALA A 225 -4.67 0.71 4.23
N ILE A 226 -5.95 0.50 3.94
CA ILE A 226 -6.81 1.45 3.25
C ILE A 226 -7.81 2.03 4.24
N MET A 227 -7.59 3.29 4.66
CA MET A 227 -8.37 3.90 5.73
C MET A 227 -9.03 5.23 5.32
N TYR A 228 -10.27 5.42 5.76
CA TYR A 228 -11.03 6.67 5.64
C TYR A 228 -11.12 7.26 4.22
N SER A 229 -11.19 6.40 3.22
CA SER A 229 -10.99 6.77 1.82
C SER A 229 -12.13 6.28 0.94
N ASN A 230 -12.42 7.00 -0.14
CA ASN A 230 -13.58 6.74 -0.99
C ASN A 230 -13.20 6.66 -2.47
N ARG A 231 -13.94 5.86 -3.23
CA ARG A 231 -13.83 5.74 -4.69
C ARG A 231 -12.43 5.35 -5.15
N LEU A 232 -11.92 4.28 -4.56
CA LEU A 232 -10.61 3.74 -4.88
C LEU A 232 -10.69 2.64 -5.93
N VAL A 233 -9.66 2.55 -6.77
CA VAL A 233 -9.40 1.39 -7.62
C VAL A 233 -8.24 0.62 -7.03
N ILE A 234 -8.49 -0.58 -6.53
CA ILE A 234 -7.48 -1.43 -5.89
C ILE A 234 -7.42 -2.72 -6.68
N ARG A 235 -6.47 -2.82 -7.59
CA ARG A 235 -6.47 -3.90 -8.57
C ARG A 235 -5.15 -4.60 -8.72
N GLY A 236 -5.19 -5.92 -8.74
CA GLY A 236 -4.04 -6.69 -9.16
C GLY A 236 -2.82 -6.58 -8.24
N ASN A 237 -3.01 -6.25 -6.97
CA ASN A 237 -1.93 -6.21 -5.99
C ASN A 237 -1.67 -7.61 -5.42
N ILE A 238 -0.45 -7.84 -4.94
CA ILE A 238 -0.02 -9.08 -4.31
C ILE A 238 0.41 -8.78 -2.88
N SER A 239 -0.19 -9.45 -1.91
CA SER A 239 0.32 -9.58 -0.55
C SER A 239 0.77 -11.03 -0.34
N ASP A 240 2.06 -11.23 -0.13
CA ASP A 240 2.66 -12.54 0.13
C ASP A 240 3.25 -12.58 1.54
N ARG A 241 2.65 -13.41 2.40
CA ARG A 241 3.13 -13.68 3.76
C ARG A 241 3.35 -12.42 4.60
N ASP A 242 2.54 -11.37 4.38
CA ASP A 242 2.43 -10.27 5.34
C ASP A 242 1.92 -10.83 6.68
N ARG A 243 2.29 -10.22 7.81
CA ARG A 243 2.11 -10.82 9.13
C ARG A 243 0.66 -10.79 9.61
N ASP A 244 0.05 -9.61 9.62
CA ASP A 244 -1.24 -9.36 10.29
C ASP A 244 -2.39 -9.37 9.29
N HIS A 245 -2.25 -8.57 8.21
CA HIS A 245 -3.30 -8.38 7.21
C HIS A 245 -2.71 -8.29 5.82
N GLY A 246 -3.33 -8.95 4.84
CA GLY A 246 -3.00 -8.70 3.44
C GLY A 246 -3.66 -7.43 2.93
N LEU A 247 -4.98 -7.38 2.99
CA LEU A 247 -5.79 -6.20 2.72
C LEU A 247 -6.55 -5.77 3.98
N LEU A 248 -6.36 -4.54 4.43
CA LEU A 248 -7.09 -3.95 5.55
C LEU A 248 -7.93 -2.77 5.05
N PHE A 249 -9.24 -2.85 5.26
CA PHE A 249 -10.19 -1.79 4.93
C PHE A 249 -10.87 -1.29 6.19
N ASN A 250 -10.75 0.02 6.42
CA ASN A 250 -11.34 0.67 7.59
C ASN A 250 -11.96 2.02 7.19
N TYR A 251 -13.28 2.12 7.18
CA TYR A 251 -13.98 3.28 6.59
C TYR A 251 -13.57 3.53 5.12
N ALA A 252 -13.37 2.45 4.35
CA ALA A 252 -13.14 2.54 2.91
C ALA A 252 -14.45 2.29 2.16
N ASN A 253 -14.89 3.22 1.31
CA ASN A 253 -16.21 3.09 0.67
C ASN A 253 -16.19 3.32 -0.83
N TYR A 254 -17.16 2.71 -1.52
CA TYR A 254 -17.35 2.87 -2.97
C TYR A 254 -16.12 2.49 -3.80
N ALA A 255 -15.28 1.60 -3.31
CA ALA A 255 -14.08 1.13 -3.98
C ALA A 255 -14.37 -0.10 -4.85
N GLU A 256 -13.55 -0.25 -5.89
CA GLU A 256 -13.48 -1.44 -6.74
C GLU A 256 -12.20 -2.20 -6.39
N ILE A 257 -12.37 -3.40 -5.83
CA ILE A 257 -11.29 -4.28 -5.38
C ILE A 257 -11.29 -5.51 -6.28
N ASP A 258 -10.40 -5.54 -7.26
CA ASP A 258 -10.42 -6.53 -8.34
C ASP A 258 -9.09 -7.26 -8.54
N ALA A 259 -9.14 -8.58 -8.73
CA ALA A 259 -7.99 -9.39 -9.13
C ALA A 259 -6.75 -9.30 -8.21
N ASN A 260 -6.94 -8.96 -6.93
CA ASN A 260 -5.85 -8.95 -5.94
C ASN A 260 -5.59 -10.37 -5.42
N ARG A 261 -4.35 -10.65 -5.04
CA ARG A 261 -3.93 -11.92 -4.45
C ARG A 261 -3.38 -11.69 -3.05
N VAL A 262 -3.89 -12.44 -2.09
CA VAL A 262 -3.32 -12.54 -0.74
C VAL A 262 -2.99 -13.99 -0.48
N THR A 263 -1.73 -14.28 -0.22
CA THR A 263 -1.23 -15.62 0.04
C THR A 263 -0.65 -15.67 1.45
N GLY A 264 -1.20 -16.55 2.27
CA GLY A 264 -0.65 -16.89 3.56
C GLY A 264 0.38 -18.00 3.48
N GLY A 265 1.17 -18.14 4.53
CA GLY A 265 2.18 -19.17 4.63
C GLY A 265 3.03 -19.02 5.87
N LEU A 266 3.95 -19.96 6.07
CA LEU A 266 4.89 -19.91 7.17
C LEU A 266 5.69 -18.60 7.09
N LEU A 267 5.53 -17.77 8.11
CA LEU A 267 6.47 -16.71 8.41
C LEU A 267 7.73 -17.44 8.85
N GLY A 268 8.75 -17.48 7.98
CA GLY A 268 10.04 -18.06 8.33
C GLY A 268 10.59 -17.39 9.61
N THR A 269 11.73 -17.86 10.13
CA THR A 269 12.47 -17.14 11.17
C THR A 269 12.95 -15.79 10.60
N LEU A 270 12.04 -14.82 10.45
CA LEU A 270 12.31 -13.40 10.33
C LEU A 270 12.78 -12.95 11.71
N ALA A 271 13.94 -13.50 12.12
CA ALA A 271 14.62 -13.30 13.38
C ALA A 271 15.09 -11.85 13.60
N GLY A 272 14.66 -10.92 12.76
CA GLY A 272 14.89 -9.48 12.88
C GLY A 272 13.63 -8.66 13.21
N MET A 273 12.42 -9.23 13.16
CA MET A 273 11.18 -8.50 13.52
C MET A 273 10.82 -8.61 15.01
N VAL A 274 11.63 -9.34 15.79
CA VAL A 274 11.43 -9.53 17.24
C VAL A 274 12.18 -8.45 18.01
N LYS A 275 11.67 -7.21 18.00
CA LYS A 275 11.74 -6.31 19.18
C LYS A 275 11.02 -4.97 19.06
N ASP A 276 10.57 -4.58 17.88
CA ASP A 276 9.87 -3.30 17.73
C ASP A 276 8.37 -3.56 17.67
N SER A 277 7.76 -3.57 18.85
CA SER A 277 6.33 -3.34 19.00
C SER A 277 5.97 -2.12 18.14
N PRO A 278 4.99 -2.20 17.22
CA PRO A 278 4.28 -0.99 16.88
C PRO A 278 3.74 -0.48 18.21
N ASP A 279 4.12 0.73 18.62
CA ASP A 279 3.28 1.51 19.51
C ASP A 279 1.95 1.60 18.77
N ASP A 280 1.04 0.67 19.09
CA ASP A 280 -0.26 0.57 18.46
C ASP A 280 -0.92 1.94 18.62
N GLU A 281 -1.38 2.53 17.51
CA GLU A 281 -2.24 3.71 17.64
C GLU A 281 -3.41 3.33 18.55
N PRO A 282 -3.61 4.04 19.68
CA PRO A 282 -4.63 3.66 20.64
C PRO A 282 -6.02 3.69 19.98
N GLY A 283 -6.65 2.53 19.80
CA GLY A 283 -8.09 2.44 19.52
C GLY A 283 -8.57 1.60 18.34
N MET A 284 -7.71 0.91 17.57
CA MET A 284 -8.17 0.20 16.35
C MET A 284 -7.86 -1.30 16.26
N ILE A 285 -7.04 -1.85 17.16
CA ILE A 285 -6.72 -3.29 17.16
C ILE A 285 -6.81 -3.78 18.61
N PRO A 286 -7.67 -4.77 18.93
CA PRO A 286 -7.70 -5.34 20.27
C PRO A 286 -6.36 -6.01 20.57
N ASP A 287 -5.87 -5.78 21.79
CA ASP A 287 -4.73 -6.45 22.38
C ASP A 287 -4.99 -7.97 22.40
N VAL A 288 -4.34 -8.70 21.49
CA VAL A 288 -4.34 -10.17 21.50
C VAL A 288 -3.05 -10.62 22.17
N ASN A 289 -3.17 -11.43 23.23
CA ASN A 289 -2.06 -12.10 23.91
C ASN A 289 -1.06 -12.69 22.88
N ARG A 290 0.05 -11.97 22.66
CA ARG A 290 1.03 -12.21 21.57
C ARG A 290 1.97 -13.41 21.82
N GLU A 291 1.76 -14.20 22.87
CA GLU A 291 2.60 -15.37 23.17
C GLU A 291 2.28 -16.62 22.33
N GLN A 292 1.16 -16.63 21.59
CA GLN A 292 0.95 -17.66 20.57
C GLN A 292 1.61 -17.23 19.27
N ALA A 293 2.87 -17.68 19.12
CA ALA A 293 3.68 -17.64 17.91
C ALA A 293 2.82 -17.71 16.63
N ILE A 294 2.59 -16.56 15.99
CA ILE A 294 2.04 -16.50 14.64
C ILE A 294 3.10 -17.16 13.75
N ARG A 295 2.92 -18.45 13.50
CA ARG A 295 3.78 -19.22 12.59
C ARG A 295 3.42 -18.90 11.14
N ASN A 296 2.15 -18.58 10.85
CA ASN A 296 1.67 -18.31 9.51
C ASN A 296 0.98 -16.94 9.43
N GLY A 297 1.29 -16.16 8.41
CA GLY A 297 0.66 -14.87 8.12
C GLY A 297 0.27 -14.78 6.64
N PRO A 298 -0.73 -13.96 6.27
CA PRO A 298 -1.42 -13.04 7.18
C PRO A 298 -2.45 -13.73 8.05
N GLU A 299 -2.62 -13.21 9.28
CA GLU A 299 -3.71 -13.64 10.16
C GLU A 299 -5.07 -13.49 9.45
N LYS A 300 -5.25 -12.39 8.72
CA LYS A 300 -6.46 -12.12 7.94
C LYS A 300 -6.08 -11.77 6.50
N CYS A 301 -6.56 -12.56 5.55
CA CYS A 301 -6.37 -12.28 4.13
C CYS A 301 -6.98 -10.92 3.78
N VAL A 302 -8.25 -10.71 4.16
CA VAL A 302 -8.91 -9.41 4.09
C VAL A 302 -9.67 -9.08 5.37
N PHE A 303 -9.49 -7.86 5.88
CA PHE A 303 -10.25 -7.31 7.01
C PHE A 303 -11.11 -6.14 6.55
N ILE A 304 -12.41 -6.22 6.85
CA ILE A 304 -13.44 -5.27 6.42
C ILE A 304 -14.11 -4.71 7.68
N TYR A 305 -13.78 -3.46 8.01
CA TYR A 305 -14.31 -2.73 9.16
C TYR A 305 -15.01 -1.46 8.70
N ASN A 306 -16.30 -1.34 9.02
CA ASN A 306 -17.19 -0.25 8.62
C ASN A 306 -16.93 0.27 7.19
N THR A 307 -16.85 -0.65 6.24
CA THR A 307 -16.41 -0.45 4.87
C THR A 307 -17.59 -0.79 3.99
N ASN A 308 -18.12 0.18 3.23
CA ASN A 308 -19.47 0.11 2.66
C ASN A 308 -19.51 0.35 1.14
N HIS A 309 -20.49 -0.28 0.49
CA HIS A 309 -20.78 -0.09 -0.95
C HIS A 309 -19.60 -0.39 -1.89
N ASN A 310 -18.72 -1.31 -1.50
CA ASN A 310 -17.58 -1.71 -2.32
C ASN A 310 -17.91 -2.93 -3.19
N LYS A 311 -17.10 -3.16 -4.22
CA LYS A 311 -17.18 -4.36 -5.08
C LYS A 311 -15.88 -5.15 -4.96
N PHE A 312 -15.94 -6.33 -4.39
CA PHE A 312 -14.83 -7.29 -4.29
C PHE A 312 -15.04 -8.37 -5.34
N ARG A 313 -14.22 -8.37 -6.39
CA ARG A 313 -14.34 -9.30 -7.52
C ARG A 313 -13.01 -9.95 -7.89
N ASN A 314 -13.07 -11.20 -8.32
CA ASN A 314 -11.92 -11.94 -8.88
C ASN A 314 -10.68 -11.99 -7.97
N ASN A 315 -10.81 -11.70 -6.67
CA ASN A 315 -9.69 -11.73 -5.74
C ASN A 315 -9.40 -13.16 -5.30
N TRP A 316 -8.15 -13.43 -4.96
CA TRP A 316 -7.67 -14.73 -4.52
C TRP A 316 -7.14 -14.63 -3.09
N PHE A 317 -7.79 -15.30 -2.15
CA PHE A 317 -7.46 -15.30 -0.72
C PHE A 317 -7.14 -16.72 -0.27
N GLU A 318 -5.87 -16.98 0.00
CA GLU A 318 -5.35 -18.32 0.20
C GLU A 318 -4.50 -18.48 1.45
N GLY A 319 -4.68 -19.59 2.18
CA GLY A 319 -3.75 -20.02 3.22
C GLY A 319 -3.69 -19.12 4.47
N CYS A 320 -4.66 -18.24 4.67
CA CYS A 320 -4.75 -17.34 5.82
C CYS A 320 -5.44 -18.01 7.02
N ALA A 321 -5.21 -17.50 8.24
CA ALA A 321 -5.95 -17.99 9.41
C ALA A 321 -7.45 -17.64 9.32
N ILE A 322 -7.76 -16.48 8.74
CA ILE A 322 -9.10 -16.06 8.34
C ILE A 322 -9.05 -15.54 6.90
N GLY A 323 -9.91 -16.08 6.01
CA GLY A 323 -10.06 -15.59 4.64
C GLY A 323 -10.61 -14.16 4.61
N VAL A 324 -11.82 -13.96 5.11
CA VAL A 324 -12.43 -12.63 5.30
C VAL A 324 -12.90 -12.45 6.73
N HIS A 325 -12.48 -11.37 7.38
CA HIS A 325 -13.09 -10.90 8.61
C HIS A 325 -13.93 -9.66 8.34
N PHE A 326 -15.25 -9.82 8.45
CA PHE A 326 -16.27 -8.82 8.11
C PHE A 326 -17.01 -8.37 9.38
N THR A 327 -16.90 -7.09 9.75
CA THR A 327 -17.38 -6.59 11.03
C THR A 327 -17.82 -5.12 10.97
N ALA A 328 -18.23 -4.60 12.13
CA ALA A 328 -18.53 -3.19 12.41
C ALA A 328 -19.59 -2.56 11.49
N GLY A 329 -20.65 -3.32 11.21
CA GLY A 329 -21.81 -2.79 10.48
C GLY A 329 -21.61 -2.58 8.99
N SER A 330 -20.50 -3.07 8.42
CA SER A 330 -20.21 -2.98 6.97
C SER A 330 -21.41 -3.46 6.13
N GLU A 331 -21.82 -2.68 5.13
CA GLU A 331 -23.05 -2.90 4.37
C GLU A 331 -22.94 -2.51 2.89
N GLY A 332 -23.84 -3.06 2.07
CA GLY A 332 -23.92 -2.77 0.64
C GLY A 332 -22.73 -3.26 -0.18
N ASN A 333 -21.82 -4.06 0.39
CA ASN A 333 -20.68 -4.62 -0.34
C ASN A 333 -21.12 -5.81 -1.20
N GLU A 334 -20.68 -5.83 -2.45
CA GLU A 334 -20.79 -6.98 -3.33
C GLU A 334 -19.50 -7.80 -3.26
N ILE A 335 -19.59 -9.06 -2.86
CA ILE A 335 -18.45 -9.98 -2.76
C ILE A 335 -18.75 -11.19 -3.63
N THR A 336 -18.27 -11.17 -4.88
CA THR A 336 -18.63 -12.16 -5.91
C THR A 336 -17.43 -12.52 -6.79
N GLY A 337 -17.37 -13.75 -7.28
CA GLY A 337 -16.30 -14.21 -8.17
C GLY A 337 -14.92 -14.30 -7.52
N ASN A 338 -14.81 -14.26 -6.20
CA ASN A 338 -13.54 -14.41 -5.48
C ASN A 338 -13.24 -15.89 -5.22
N ALA A 339 -11.98 -16.21 -4.91
CA ALA A 339 -11.53 -17.52 -4.49
C ALA A 339 -11.09 -17.50 -3.01
N PHE A 340 -11.68 -18.36 -2.20
CA PHE A 340 -11.31 -18.59 -0.80
C PHE A 340 -10.74 -20.00 -0.67
N VAL A 341 -9.41 -20.10 -0.59
CA VAL A 341 -8.69 -21.35 -0.78
C VAL A 341 -7.86 -21.72 0.45
N ASN A 342 -8.11 -22.87 1.05
CA ASN A 342 -7.32 -23.43 2.15
C ASN A 342 -7.08 -22.46 3.33
N ASN A 343 -8.02 -21.54 3.58
CA ASN A 343 -7.98 -20.71 4.79
C ASN A 343 -8.44 -21.55 5.99
N ALA A 344 -7.88 -21.32 7.17
CA ALA A 344 -8.27 -22.08 8.36
C ALA A 344 -9.73 -21.79 8.78
N ASN A 345 -10.19 -20.56 8.55
CA ASN A 345 -11.61 -20.19 8.58
C ASN A 345 -11.88 -19.33 7.34
N GLN A 346 -12.83 -19.72 6.48
CA GLN A 346 -13.11 -18.95 5.26
C GLN A 346 -13.67 -17.57 5.57
N VAL A 347 -14.66 -17.49 6.48
CA VAL A 347 -15.31 -16.24 6.86
C VAL A 347 -15.48 -16.12 8.37
N LYS A 348 -15.09 -14.98 8.92
CA LYS A 348 -15.47 -14.52 10.25
C LYS A 348 -16.41 -13.33 10.09
N TYR A 349 -17.71 -13.57 10.26
CA TYR A 349 -18.74 -12.52 10.21
C TYR A 349 -19.18 -12.14 11.62
N VAL A 350 -19.13 -10.85 11.93
CA VAL A 350 -19.63 -10.29 13.19
C VAL A 350 -20.78 -9.34 12.89
N GLY A 351 -22.01 -9.88 12.90
CA GLY A 351 -23.23 -9.11 12.71
C GLY A 351 -24.48 -9.94 13.00
N THR A 352 -25.65 -9.37 12.72
CA THR A 352 -26.96 -10.01 12.94
C THR A 352 -27.83 -10.05 11.68
N ARG A 353 -27.33 -9.54 10.55
CA ARG A 353 -28.05 -9.49 9.27
C ARG A 353 -27.73 -10.72 8.42
N HIS A 354 -28.65 -11.08 7.52
CA HIS A 354 -28.39 -12.07 6.48
C HIS A 354 -27.76 -11.37 5.26
N LEU A 355 -26.62 -11.88 4.81
CA LEU A 355 -25.90 -11.39 3.64
C LEU A 355 -25.81 -12.51 2.61
N ASP A 356 -26.28 -12.25 1.39
CA ASP A 356 -26.02 -13.12 0.24
C ASP A 356 -24.80 -12.60 -0.51
N TRP A 357 -23.74 -13.41 -0.58
CA TRP A 357 -22.51 -13.14 -1.32
C TRP A 357 -22.55 -13.77 -2.72
N SER A 358 -23.70 -13.61 -3.36
CA SER A 358 -23.91 -13.84 -4.78
C SER A 358 -24.65 -12.65 -5.39
N SER A 359 -24.42 -12.40 -6.67
CA SER A 359 -25.09 -11.34 -7.42
C SER A 359 -25.23 -11.77 -8.87
N GLY A 360 -26.40 -11.54 -9.46
CA GLY A 360 -26.67 -11.90 -10.86
C GLY A 360 -26.48 -13.39 -11.18
N GLY A 361 -26.81 -14.28 -10.22
CA GLY A 361 -26.63 -15.73 -10.36
C GLY A 361 -25.18 -16.20 -10.24
N ARG A 362 -24.27 -15.38 -9.69
CA ARG A 362 -22.85 -15.71 -9.55
C ARG A 362 -22.33 -15.41 -8.14
N GLY A 363 -21.78 -16.43 -7.49
CA GLY A 363 -21.16 -16.36 -6.16
C GLY A 363 -19.64 -16.44 -6.20
N ASN A 364 -19.04 -17.02 -5.17
CA ASN A 364 -17.60 -17.18 -4.96
C ASN A 364 -17.20 -18.66 -5.00
N TYR A 365 -15.92 -18.92 -5.18
CA TYR A 365 -15.32 -20.24 -5.04
C TYR A 365 -14.84 -20.47 -3.60
N TRP A 366 -15.14 -21.65 -3.05
CA TRP A 366 -14.81 -22.05 -1.69
C TRP A 366 -14.17 -23.44 -1.72
N SER A 367 -12.91 -23.56 -1.33
CA SER A 367 -12.16 -24.84 -1.45
C SER A 367 -12.68 -25.95 -0.54
N ASP A 368 -13.44 -25.61 0.50
CA ASP A 368 -14.02 -26.51 1.49
C ASP A 368 -15.52 -26.78 1.25
N ASN A 369 -16.10 -26.30 0.14
CA ASN A 369 -17.47 -26.59 -0.24
C ASN A 369 -17.57 -27.98 -0.90
N PRO A 370 -18.23 -28.98 -0.27
CA PRO A 370 -18.32 -30.35 -0.81
C PRO A 370 -19.44 -30.52 -1.84
N ALA A 371 -19.92 -29.44 -2.46
CA ALA A 371 -21.10 -29.45 -3.33
C ALA A 371 -20.83 -30.08 -4.71
N PHE A 372 -21.92 -30.45 -5.36
CA PHE A 372 -21.94 -31.00 -6.72
C PHE A 372 -22.60 -30.01 -7.68
N ASP A 373 -22.27 -30.16 -8.96
CA ASP A 373 -22.89 -29.48 -10.09
C ASP A 373 -23.38 -30.56 -11.06
N LEU A 374 -24.66 -30.92 -10.94
CA LEU A 374 -25.29 -31.97 -11.73
C LEU A 374 -25.76 -31.47 -13.09
N ASN A 375 -26.01 -30.17 -13.23
CA ASN A 375 -26.52 -29.57 -14.47
C ASN A 375 -25.38 -29.11 -15.41
N GLY A 376 -24.13 -29.04 -14.92
CA GLY A 376 -22.93 -28.71 -15.66
C GLY A 376 -22.76 -27.22 -15.99
N ASP A 377 -23.41 -26.31 -15.26
CA ASP A 377 -23.36 -24.87 -15.53
C ASP A 377 -22.18 -24.15 -14.83
N GLY A 378 -21.40 -24.87 -14.03
CA GLY A 378 -20.24 -24.36 -13.30
C GLY A 378 -20.58 -23.73 -11.94
N ILE A 379 -21.84 -23.82 -11.50
CA ILE A 379 -22.36 -23.36 -10.22
C ILE A 379 -22.80 -24.59 -9.40
N ALA A 380 -22.53 -24.58 -8.11
CA ALA A 380 -22.98 -25.63 -7.21
C ALA A 380 -24.51 -25.62 -7.08
N ASP A 381 -25.14 -26.81 -7.14
CA ASP A 381 -26.59 -26.98 -7.00
C ASP A 381 -27.13 -26.63 -5.59
N THR A 382 -26.23 -26.45 -4.61
CA THR A 382 -26.56 -26.15 -3.22
C THR A 382 -25.84 -24.91 -2.73
N ALA A 383 -26.57 -24.06 -2.00
CA ALA A 383 -26.01 -22.87 -1.38
C ALA A 383 -24.95 -23.22 -0.32
N TYR A 384 -23.89 -22.43 -0.27
CA TYR A 384 -22.81 -22.58 0.71
C TYR A 384 -22.98 -21.58 1.87
N ARG A 385 -22.63 -22.01 3.09
CA ARG A 385 -22.74 -21.20 4.31
C ARG A 385 -21.42 -21.25 5.07
N PRO A 386 -20.55 -20.23 4.92
CA PRO A 386 -19.22 -20.25 5.52
C PRO A 386 -19.22 -20.00 7.03
N ASN A 387 -20.35 -19.57 7.60
CA ASN A 387 -20.46 -19.33 9.04
C ASN A 387 -21.83 -19.75 9.59
N ASP A 388 -21.83 -20.32 10.79
CA ASP A 388 -23.05 -20.73 11.50
C ASP A 388 -23.06 -20.39 13.01
N LEU A 389 -24.15 -20.74 13.69
CA LEU A 389 -24.29 -20.60 15.15
C LEU A 389 -23.17 -21.30 15.93
N ILE A 390 -22.71 -22.46 15.46
CA ILE A 390 -21.65 -23.23 16.11
C ILE A 390 -20.36 -22.44 16.03
N ASP A 391 -20.06 -21.81 14.89
CA ASP A 391 -18.87 -20.97 14.76
C ASP A 391 -18.91 -19.83 15.77
N ARG A 392 -20.07 -19.19 15.99
CA ARG A 392 -20.25 -18.17 17.04
C ARG A 392 -19.92 -18.69 18.45
N VAL A 393 -20.32 -19.91 18.77
CA VAL A 393 -20.01 -20.59 20.05
C VAL A 393 -18.53 -20.94 20.13
N LEU A 394 -17.92 -21.42 19.05
CA LEU A 394 -16.48 -21.70 18.99
C LEU A 394 -15.65 -20.44 19.19
N TRP A 395 -16.15 -19.28 18.79
CA TRP A 395 -15.50 -17.99 19.02
C TRP A 395 -15.60 -17.52 20.48
N THR A 396 -16.76 -17.70 21.13
CA THR A 396 -16.93 -17.29 22.54
C THR A 396 -16.31 -18.29 23.52
N ALA A 397 -16.23 -19.57 23.14
CA ALA A 397 -15.64 -20.64 23.93
C ALA A 397 -14.67 -21.47 23.07
N PRO A 398 -13.41 -21.04 22.89
CA PRO A 398 -12.42 -21.75 22.07
C PRO A 398 -12.18 -23.21 22.47
N ALA A 399 -12.36 -23.55 23.75
CA ALA A 399 -12.25 -24.92 24.26
C ALA A 399 -13.29 -25.88 23.65
N ALA A 400 -14.40 -25.35 23.12
CA ALA A 400 -15.43 -26.14 22.45
C ALA A 400 -14.99 -26.69 21.07
N LYS A 401 -13.82 -26.28 20.54
CA LYS A 401 -13.25 -26.85 19.31
C LYS A 401 -13.08 -28.38 19.34
N LEU A 402 -12.90 -28.96 20.52
CA LEU A 402 -12.83 -30.42 20.71
C LEU A 402 -14.14 -31.13 20.35
N LEU A 403 -15.27 -30.41 20.31
CA LEU A 403 -16.60 -30.95 20.10
C LEU A 403 -17.10 -30.76 18.66
N VAL A 404 -16.31 -30.15 17.77
CA VAL A 404 -16.74 -29.81 16.39
C VAL A 404 -17.21 -31.03 15.60
N ASN A 405 -16.55 -32.17 15.79
CA ASN A 405 -16.93 -33.43 15.12
C ASN A 405 -17.90 -34.29 15.95
N SER A 406 -18.41 -33.77 17.07
CA SER A 406 -19.36 -34.52 17.90
C SER A 406 -20.71 -34.68 17.20
N PRO A 407 -21.45 -35.78 17.45
CA PRO A 407 -22.79 -35.97 16.91
C PRO A 407 -23.75 -34.83 17.24
N ALA A 408 -23.61 -34.20 18.42
CA ALA A 408 -24.43 -33.06 18.83
C ALA A 408 -24.25 -31.85 17.89
N VAL A 409 -23.01 -31.53 17.52
CA VAL A 409 -22.72 -30.44 16.58
C VAL A 409 -23.25 -30.77 15.18
N GLN A 410 -23.13 -32.02 14.72
CA GLN A 410 -23.67 -32.44 13.42
C GLN A 410 -25.20 -32.34 13.37
N VAL A 411 -25.91 -32.74 14.44
CA VAL A 411 -27.37 -32.61 14.54
C VAL A 411 -27.78 -31.13 14.53
N ILE A 412 -27.03 -30.26 15.20
CA ILE A 412 -27.29 -28.82 15.17
C ILE A 412 -27.10 -28.29 13.74
N ARG A 413 -25.98 -28.59 13.06
CA ARG A 413 -25.74 -28.17 11.67
C ARG A 413 -26.81 -28.68 10.71
N TRP A 414 -27.26 -29.93 10.85
CA TRP A 414 -28.37 -30.48 10.07
C TRP A 414 -29.67 -29.71 10.32
N ALA A 415 -30.03 -29.47 11.59
CA ALA A 415 -31.24 -28.74 11.94
C ALA A 415 -31.20 -27.29 11.40
N GLN A 416 -30.04 -26.64 11.44
CA GLN A 416 -29.85 -25.30 10.87
C GLN A 416 -30.02 -25.28 9.35
N ALA A 417 -29.61 -26.34 8.65
CA ALA A 417 -29.82 -26.47 7.21
C ALA A 417 -31.31 -26.67 6.86
N GLN A 418 -32.08 -27.38 7.69
CA GLN A 418 -33.52 -27.62 7.49
C GLN A 418 -34.41 -26.45 7.92
N PHE A 419 -33.98 -25.64 8.91
CA PHE A 419 -34.76 -24.54 9.46
C PHE A 419 -34.01 -23.19 9.42
N PRO A 420 -33.74 -22.60 8.24
CA PRO A 420 -32.90 -21.41 8.12
C PRO A 420 -33.50 -20.15 8.78
N ALA A 421 -34.83 -20.08 8.90
CA ALA A 421 -35.55 -18.92 9.45
C ALA A 421 -35.34 -18.72 10.96
N LEU A 422 -34.75 -19.69 11.66
CA LEU A 422 -34.49 -19.64 13.11
C LEU A 422 -33.05 -19.19 13.44
N LEU A 423 -32.24 -18.87 12.44
CA LEU A 423 -30.84 -18.48 12.60
C LEU A 423 -30.70 -16.97 12.89
N PRO A 424 -29.83 -16.55 13.83
CA PRO A 424 -29.32 -15.19 13.80
C PRO A 424 -28.50 -15.00 12.51
N GLY A 425 -28.55 -13.81 11.93
CA GLY A 425 -27.97 -13.52 10.61
C GLY A 425 -26.56 -14.07 10.35
N GLY A 426 -26.24 -14.25 9.08
CA GLY A 426 -24.97 -14.83 8.62
C GLY A 426 -24.78 -14.64 7.13
N VAL A 427 -23.65 -15.14 6.63
CA VAL A 427 -23.32 -15.13 5.21
C VAL A 427 -23.86 -16.40 4.56
N VAL A 428 -24.45 -16.23 3.39
CA VAL A 428 -24.78 -17.32 2.48
C VAL A 428 -24.22 -16.97 1.11
N ASP A 429 -23.80 -17.98 0.37
CA ASP A 429 -23.54 -17.87 -1.06
C ASP A 429 -24.54 -18.76 -1.77
N SER A 430 -25.54 -18.17 -2.41
CA SER A 430 -26.60 -18.94 -3.08
C SER A 430 -26.20 -19.50 -4.45
N HIS A 431 -25.07 -19.05 -5.03
CA HIS A 431 -24.57 -19.52 -6.32
C HIS A 431 -23.06 -19.80 -6.27
N PRO A 432 -22.58 -20.72 -5.40
CA PRO A 432 -21.16 -20.99 -5.26
C PRO A 432 -20.54 -21.48 -6.56
N LEU A 433 -19.34 -21.02 -6.89
CA LEU A 433 -18.63 -21.44 -8.10
C LEU A 433 -17.96 -22.81 -7.89
N MET A 434 -18.00 -23.66 -8.92
CA MET A 434 -17.32 -24.95 -8.93
C MET A 434 -15.82 -24.86 -9.24
N SER A 435 -15.37 -23.75 -9.83
CA SER A 435 -13.97 -23.50 -10.16
C SER A 435 -13.57 -22.08 -9.76
N PRO A 436 -12.33 -21.90 -9.27
CA PRO A 436 -11.85 -20.58 -8.89
C PRO A 436 -11.63 -19.68 -10.11
N PRO A 437 -11.63 -18.34 -9.95
CA PRO A 437 -11.13 -17.43 -10.96
C PRO A 437 -9.65 -17.68 -11.27
N ALA A 438 -9.14 -17.11 -12.36
CA ALA A 438 -7.73 -17.23 -12.71
C ALA A 438 -6.82 -16.72 -11.58
N ARG A 439 -5.94 -17.61 -11.08
CA ARG A 439 -4.92 -17.25 -10.08
C ARG A 439 -3.82 -16.44 -10.76
N ARG A 440 -3.54 -15.24 -10.24
CA ARG A 440 -2.37 -14.47 -10.69
C ARG A 440 -1.09 -15.14 -10.16
N PRO A 441 -0.07 -15.43 -11.00
CA PRO A 441 1.18 -16.03 -10.53
C PRO A 441 1.93 -15.07 -9.58
N ALA A 442 2.63 -15.64 -8.60
CA ALA A 442 3.52 -14.91 -7.72
C ALA A 442 4.75 -14.44 -8.53
N GLU A 443 5.45 -13.40 -8.06
CA GLU A 443 6.66 -12.92 -8.74
C GLU A 443 7.77 -13.99 -8.77
N GLU A 444 7.86 -14.85 -7.75
CA GLU A 444 8.78 -16.00 -7.72
C GLU A 444 8.39 -17.14 -8.70
N GLU A 445 7.17 -17.11 -9.26
CA GLU A 445 6.67 -18.05 -10.28
C GLU A 445 6.88 -17.51 -11.72
N ARG A 446 7.50 -16.33 -11.89
CA ARG A 446 7.88 -15.71 -13.18
C ARG A 446 9.39 -15.68 -13.34
#